data_AF-A0A8B6E1P3-F1
#
_entry.id   AF-A0A8B6E1P3-F1
#
_cell.length_a   1.000
_cell.length_b   1.000
_cell.length_c   1.000
_cell.angle_alpha   90.00
_cell.angle_beta   90.00
_cell.angle_gamma   90.00
#
_symmetry.space_group_name_H-M   'P 1'
#
loop_
_entity.id
_entity.type
_entity.pdbx_description
1 polymer ?
#
loop_
_entity_poly.entity_id
_entity_poly.type
_entity_poly.pdbx_seq_one_letter_code
_entity_poly.pdbx_strand_id
1 'polypeptide(L)'
;MICSGVNLAYVGTCIISCSKEYLPVCGIDGQTYYNKCYLKAVGVACAYDGKCVQQCPSEYNIVCGTDGLLYVNDCHRKMNGVGLADMSLCKEKCSLELVPVCGVDGRTYDNDCIRQAAGVQLASTGECPVICTEEYNPVCGADGITYGNECKRQKAGVDVISQGECPKCPSTMNPVCGADGKTYDNDCWLKEAGIVKQYDGVCLAK
;
A
#
# COMPACT_ATOMS: atom_id res chain seq x y z
N MET A 1 9.00 -21.22 47.29
CA MET A 1 9.56 -21.99 48.41
C MET A 1 10.61 -22.93 47.83
N ILE A 2 11.68 -23.12 48.59
CA ILE A 2 12.89 -23.86 48.23
C ILE A 2 12.52 -25.35 48.09
N CYS A 3 12.98 -26.03 47.03
CA CYS A 3 13.00 -27.49 47.02
C CYS A 3 14.43 -27.94 47.35
N SER A 4 14.69 -28.22 48.62
CA SER A 4 15.89 -28.94 49.09
C SER A 4 15.44 -30.05 50.03
N GLY A 5 16.08 -31.21 49.87
CA GLY A 5 15.49 -32.54 50.06
C GLY A 5 14.98 -32.93 51.44
N VAL A 6 13.93 -33.77 51.45
CA VAL A 6 13.80 -35.00 52.27
C VAL A 6 12.77 -35.93 51.62
N ASN A 7 12.88 -37.23 51.91
CA ASN A 7 12.17 -38.34 51.30
C ASN A 7 10.71 -38.53 51.79
N LEU A 8 9.87 -38.97 50.85
CA LEU A 8 8.53 -39.63 50.92
C LEU A 8 7.23 -38.88 51.29
N ALA A 9 6.24 -39.14 50.41
CA ALA A 9 4.79 -39.26 50.61
C ALA A 9 3.88 -38.01 50.52
N TYR A 10 3.65 -37.50 49.30
CA TYR A 10 2.32 -37.02 48.94
C TYR A 10 2.06 -37.14 47.43
N VAL A 11 1.12 -37.99 47.02
CA VAL A 11 0.50 -37.91 45.69
C VAL A 11 -0.53 -36.78 45.78
N GLY A 12 -0.04 -35.55 45.66
CA GLY A 12 -0.87 -34.34 45.66
C GLY A 12 -0.89 -33.73 44.28
N THR A 13 -2.08 -33.35 43.81
CA THR A 13 -2.20 -32.41 42.71
C THR A 13 -1.60 -31.07 43.16
N CYS A 14 -0.66 -30.55 42.37
CA CYS A 14 -0.10 -29.22 42.61
C CYS A 14 -1.22 -28.20 42.40
N ILE A 15 -1.81 -27.68 43.48
CA ILE A 15 -2.84 -26.64 43.40
C ILE A 15 -2.10 -25.33 43.11
N ILE A 16 -2.06 -24.96 41.83
CA ILE A 16 -1.55 -23.66 41.40
C ILE A 16 -2.63 -22.61 41.68
N SER A 17 -2.42 -21.82 42.73
CA SER A 17 -3.29 -20.69 43.06
C SER A 17 -2.84 -19.44 42.30
N CYS A 18 -3.62 -19.04 41.29
CA CYS A 18 -3.40 -17.81 40.53
C CYS A 18 -4.28 -16.66 41.02
N SER A 19 -3.81 -15.42 40.88
CA SER A 19 -4.65 -14.24 41.09
C SER A 19 -5.78 -14.20 40.05
N LYS A 20 -6.93 -13.65 40.45
CA LYS A 20 -8.08 -13.42 39.57
C LYS A 20 -7.99 -12.09 38.80
N GLU A 21 -6.82 -11.46 38.78
CA GLU A 21 -6.59 -10.25 38.00
C GLU A 21 -6.47 -10.62 36.51
N TYR A 22 -7.24 -9.91 35.67
CA TYR A 22 -7.27 -10.16 34.24
C TYR A 22 -6.22 -9.31 33.52
N LEU A 23 -5.08 -9.94 33.23
CA LEU A 23 -3.96 -9.37 32.49
C LEU A 23 -3.58 -10.35 31.37
N PRO A 24 -4.35 -10.38 30.27
CA PRO A 24 -4.27 -11.46 29.30
C PRO A 24 -2.90 -11.53 28.64
N VAL A 25 -2.48 -12.74 28.29
CA VAL A 25 -1.24 -13.01 27.54
C VAL A 25 -1.51 -14.01 26.43
N CYS A 26 -0.80 -13.89 25.32
CA CYS A 26 -0.85 -14.85 24.23
C CYS A 26 0.26 -15.89 24.44
N GLY A 27 -0.10 -17.18 24.40
CA GLY A 27 0.85 -18.28 24.40
C GLY A 27 1.47 -18.51 23.02
N ILE A 28 2.63 -19.17 22.98
CA ILE A 28 3.27 -19.60 21.73
C ILE A 28 2.44 -20.65 20.96
N ASP A 29 1.44 -21.23 21.60
CA ASP A 29 0.45 -22.13 21.02
C ASP A 29 -0.75 -21.40 20.41
N GLY A 30 -0.73 -20.06 20.37
CA GLY A 30 -1.80 -19.23 19.83
C GLY A 30 -3.03 -19.11 20.74
N GLN A 31 -2.98 -19.61 21.98
CA GLN A 31 -4.07 -19.51 22.93
C GLN A 31 -3.93 -18.30 23.85
N THR A 32 -5.05 -17.62 24.11
CA THR A 32 -5.08 -16.52 25.07
C THR A 32 -5.28 -17.04 26.48
N TYR A 33 -4.37 -16.68 27.37
CA TYR A 33 -4.43 -17.04 28.78
C TYR A 33 -4.85 -15.85 29.63
N TYR A 34 -5.55 -16.15 30.72
CA TYR A 34 -6.15 -15.13 31.60
C TYR A 34 -5.10 -14.20 32.22
N ASN A 35 -3.95 -14.77 32.60
CA ASN A 35 -2.74 -14.06 32.98
C ASN A 35 -1.51 -14.98 32.92
N LYS A 36 -0.31 -14.42 33.16
CA LYS A 36 0.97 -15.17 33.16
C LYS A 36 0.98 -16.35 34.12
N CYS A 37 0.22 -16.30 35.23
CA CYS A 37 0.13 -17.43 36.15
C CYS A 37 -0.62 -18.60 35.52
N TYR A 38 -1.79 -18.36 34.92
CA TYR A 38 -2.56 -19.41 34.22
C TYR A 38 -1.81 -19.98 33.00
N LEU A 39 -1.07 -19.14 32.26
CA LEU A 39 -0.18 -19.58 31.18
C LEU A 39 0.92 -20.53 31.71
N LYS A 40 1.63 -20.12 32.77
CA LYS A 40 2.68 -20.95 33.40
C LYS A 40 2.12 -22.23 34.01
N ALA A 41 0.90 -22.19 34.55
CA ALA A 41 0.23 -23.34 35.15
C ALA A 41 0.03 -24.48 34.17
N VAL A 42 -0.13 -24.17 32.87
CA VAL A 42 -0.26 -25.16 31.80
C VAL A 42 1.06 -25.40 31.05
N GLY A 43 2.17 -24.79 31.50
CA GLY A 43 3.50 -25.00 30.91
C GLY A 43 3.73 -24.37 29.53
N VAL A 44 2.91 -23.40 29.12
CA VAL A 44 3.05 -22.73 27.82
C VAL A 44 3.95 -21.49 27.95
N ALA A 45 4.83 -21.25 26.98
CA ALA A 45 5.65 -20.05 26.95
C ALA A 45 4.83 -18.83 26.49
N CYS A 46 5.13 -17.65 27.04
CA CYS A 46 4.47 -16.42 26.64
C CYS A 46 5.02 -15.98 25.28
N ALA A 47 4.15 -15.80 24.29
CA ALA A 47 4.50 -15.13 23.04
C ALA A 47 4.56 -13.62 23.26
N TYR A 48 3.48 -13.02 23.79
CA TYR A 48 3.43 -11.59 24.10
C TYR A 48 2.30 -11.24 25.08
N ASP A 49 2.40 -10.06 25.69
CA ASP A 49 1.37 -9.51 26.57
C ASP A 49 0.17 -8.99 25.75
N GLY A 50 -1.04 -9.39 26.13
CA GLY A 50 -2.30 -9.13 25.42
C GLY A 50 -3.02 -10.40 24.95
N LYS A 51 -4.21 -10.25 24.37
CA LYS A 51 -4.92 -11.37 23.75
C LYS A 51 -4.20 -11.80 22.46
N CYS A 52 -4.32 -13.07 22.09
CA CYS A 52 -3.88 -13.54 20.78
C CYS A 52 -4.68 -12.84 19.69
N VAL A 53 -3.98 -12.45 18.63
CA VAL A 53 -4.54 -11.76 17.47
C VAL A 53 -4.44 -12.74 16.30
N GLN A 54 -5.57 -13.03 15.66
CA GLN A 54 -5.64 -13.94 14.51
C GLN A 54 -5.26 -13.24 13.20
N GLN A 55 -5.36 -11.91 13.18
CA GLN A 55 -5.07 -11.10 12.00
C GLN A 55 -4.64 -9.69 12.42
N CYS A 56 -3.50 -9.24 11.90
CA CYS A 56 -3.02 -7.89 12.18
C CYS A 56 -3.65 -6.86 11.23
N PRO A 57 -3.86 -5.62 11.69
CA PRO A 57 -4.31 -4.53 10.82
C PRO A 57 -3.22 -4.18 9.79
N SER A 58 -3.65 -3.73 8.61
CA SER A 58 -2.77 -3.26 7.52
C SER A 58 -2.29 -1.82 7.75
N GLU A 59 -1.83 -1.53 8.96
CA GLU A 59 -1.27 -0.24 9.34
C GLU A 59 0.25 -0.26 9.24
N TYR A 60 0.84 0.79 8.68
CA TYR A 60 2.28 0.94 8.52
C TYR A 60 2.84 1.81 9.66
N ASN A 61 3.11 1.17 10.79
CA ASN A 61 3.69 1.77 11.99
C ASN A 61 4.95 0.98 12.36
N ILE A 62 6.00 1.14 11.55
CA ILE A 62 7.19 0.27 11.58
C ILE A 62 7.85 0.28 12.97
N VAL A 63 8.13 -0.91 13.51
CA VAL A 63 8.83 -1.10 14.79
C VAL A 63 10.07 -1.97 14.64
N CYS A 64 11.01 -1.82 15.56
CA CYS A 64 12.21 -2.66 15.66
C CYS A 64 12.00 -3.83 16.62
N GLY A 65 12.35 -5.04 16.18
CA GLY A 65 12.37 -6.25 16.98
C GLY A 65 13.71 -6.48 17.69
N THR A 66 13.70 -7.19 18.82
CA THR A 66 14.93 -7.63 19.53
C THR A 66 15.80 -8.59 18.74
N ASP A 67 15.28 -9.13 17.65
CA ASP A 67 15.99 -9.94 16.66
C ASP A 67 16.70 -9.11 15.57
N GLY A 68 16.60 -7.77 15.66
CA GLY A 68 17.18 -6.84 14.69
C GLY A 68 16.39 -6.71 13.40
N LEU A 69 15.14 -7.22 13.33
CA LEU A 69 14.27 -7.10 12.16
C LEU A 69 13.25 -5.97 12.32
N LEU A 70 12.88 -5.35 11.20
CA LEU A 70 11.78 -4.42 11.12
C LEU A 70 10.47 -5.16 10.89
N TYR A 71 9.43 -4.73 11.58
CA TYR A 71 8.07 -5.24 11.41
C TYR A 71 7.15 -4.11 10.94
N VAL A 72 6.25 -4.42 10.00
CA VAL A 72 5.31 -3.44 9.43
C VAL A 72 4.46 -2.74 10.50
N ASN A 73 4.16 -3.43 11.61
CA ASN A 73 3.64 -2.85 12.84
C ASN A 73 3.88 -3.75 14.07
N ASP A 74 3.55 -3.23 15.25
CA ASP A 74 3.73 -3.91 16.53
C ASP A 74 2.95 -5.24 16.66
N CYS A 75 1.81 -5.35 15.97
CA CYS A 75 1.04 -6.60 15.95
C CYS A 75 1.82 -7.71 15.24
N HIS A 76 2.37 -7.43 14.06
CA HIS A 76 3.17 -8.41 13.33
C HIS A 76 4.43 -8.83 14.10
N ARG A 77 5.09 -7.89 14.80
CA ARG A 77 6.21 -8.20 15.71
C ARG A 77 5.80 -9.19 16.80
N LYS A 78 4.70 -8.87 17.51
CA LYS A 78 4.15 -9.69 18.60
C LYS A 78 3.73 -11.09 18.11
N MET A 79 3.08 -11.19 16.96
CA MET A 79 2.70 -12.48 16.37
C MET A 79 3.92 -13.39 16.09
N ASN A 80 5.09 -12.81 15.82
CA ASN A 80 6.33 -13.56 15.64
C ASN A 80 7.06 -13.85 16.97
N GLY A 81 6.48 -13.49 18.12
CA GLY A 81 7.06 -13.71 19.45
C GLY A 81 8.30 -12.85 19.73
N VAL A 82 8.48 -11.74 19.00
CA VAL A 82 9.68 -10.91 19.07
C VAL A 82 9.46 -9.72 20.01
N GLY A 83 10.43 -9.41 20.87
CA GLY A 83 10.40 -8.27 21.79
C GLY A 83 10.57 -6.93 21.08
N LEU A 84 10.14 -5.82 21.69
CA LEU A 84 10.30 -4.49 21.12
C LEU A 84 11.71 -4.02 21.44
N ALA A 85 12.44 -3.57 20.44
CA ALA A 85 13.78 -3.02 20.62
C ALA A 85 13.82 -1.54 20.27
N ASP A 86 14.84 -0.88 20.80
CA ASP A 86 15.18 0.46 20.36
C ASP A 86 15.56 0.43 18.87
N MET A 87 15.14 1.44 18.12
CA MET A 87 15.38 1.51 16.68
C MET A 87 16.88 1.51 16.34
N SER A 88 17.75 1.86 17.27
CA SER A 88 19.21 1.74 17.13
C SER A 88 19.72 0.31 16.96
N LEU A 89 18.96 -0.71 17.38
CA LEU A 89 19.29 -2.11 17.13
C LEU A 89 19.06 -2.48 15.65
N CYS A 90 17.95 -2.01 15.06
CA CYS A 90 17.62 -2.26 13.66
C CYS A 90 18.32 -1.29 12.68
N LYS A 91 19.11 -0.34 13.20
CA LYS A 91 19.78 0.72 12.44
C LYS A 91 20.79 0.22 11.40
N GLU A 92 21.07 -1.08 11.36
CA GLU A 92 21.96 -1.67 10.35
C GLU A 92 21.29 -2.11 9.04
N LYS A 93 19.98 -1.95 8.80
CA LYS A 93 19.37 -2.42 7.53
C LYS A 93 18.41 -1.46 6.82
N CYS A 94 18.87 -0.23 6.59
CA CYS A 94 18.32 0.80 5.68
C CYS A 94 17.46 1.88 6.33
N SER A 95 17.82 3.14 6.06
CA SER A 95 17.01 4.32 6.38
C SER A 95 15.77 4.39 5.47
N LEU A 96 14.71 5.07 5.93
CA LEU A 96 13.51 5.37 5.13
C LEU A 96 13.72 6.58 4.20
N GLU A 97 14.96 6.88 3.83
CA GLU A 97 15.25 7.95 2.89
C GLU A 97 14.67 7.57 1.52
N LEU A 98 13.84 8.44 0.94
CA LEU A 98 13.29 8.26 -0.41
C LEU A 98 14.24 8.89 -1.43
N VAL A 99 15.34 8.18 -1.71
CA VAL A 99 16.33 8.55 -2.71
C VAL A 99 16.39 7.42 -3.74
N PRO A 100 15.46 7.42 -4.72
CA PRO A 100 15.21 6.24 -5.53
C PRO A 100 16.43 5.84 -6.36
N VAL A 101 16.58 4.53 -6.56
CA VAL A 101 17.58 3.93 -7.46
C VAL A 101 16.95 2.90 -8.37
N CYS A 102 17.55 2.67 -9.54
CA CYS A 102 17.13 1.64 -10.46
C CYS A 102 18.03 0.41 -10.35
N GLY A 103 17.43 -0.76 -10.19
CA GLY A 103 18.12 -2.06 -10.23
C GLY A 103 18.34 -2.56 -11.66
N VAL A 104 19.33 -3.42 -11.85
CA VAL A 104 19.56 -4.14 -13.14
C VAL A 104 18.40 -5.06 -13.54
N ASP A 105 17.49 -5.35 -12.61
CA ASP A 105 16.23 -6.08 -12.84
C ASP A 105 15.10 -5.18 -13.35
N GLY A 106 15.35 -3.88 -13.55
CA GLY A 106 14.37 -2.90 -14.02
C GLY A 106 13.39 -2.42 -12.94
N ARG A 107 13.64 -2.72 -11.66
CA ARG A 107 12.81 -2.25 -10.54
C ARG A 107 13.38 -0.99 -9.89
N THR A 108 12.52 -0.02 -9.62
CA THR A 108 12.83 1.12 -8.76
C THR A 108 12.77 0.69 -7.30
N TYR A 109 13.79 1.04 -6.53
CA TYR A 109 13.85 0.83 -5.09
C TYR A 109 13.87 2.19 -4.39
N ASP A 110 13.19 2.31 -3.24
CA ASP A 110 13.06 3.59 -2.52
C ASP A 110 14.41 4.19 -2.14
N ASN A 111 15.41 3.35 -1.89
CA ASN A 111 16.81 3.75 -1.80
C ASN A 111 17.80 2.62 -2.09
N ASP A 112 19.08 3.00 -2.20
CA ASP A 112 20.20 2.12 -2.51
C ASP A 112 20.32 0.96 -1.53
N CYS A 113 20.07 1.20 -0.24
CA CYS A 113 20.16 0.18 0.78
C CYS A 113 19.08 -0.89 0.60
N ILE A 114 17.82 -0.52 0.32
CA ILE A 114 16.75 -1.49 0.05
C ILE A 114 17.08 -2.33 -1.19
N ARG A 115 17.66 -1.72 -2.23
CA ARG A 115 18.15 -2.46 -3.42
C ARG A 115 19.28 -3.44 -3.07
N GLN A 116 20.25 -3.04 -2.24
CA GLN A 116 21.31 -3.96 -1.78
C GLN A 116 20.74 -5.12 -0.95
N ALA A 117 19.77 -4.83 -0.07
CA ALA A 117 19.10 -5.84 0.73
C ALA A 117 18.32 -6.85 -0.14
N ALA A 118 17.84 -6.44 -1.30
CA ALA A 118 17.24 -7.31 -2.32
C ALA A 118 18.28 -8.07 -3.18
N GLY A 119 19.58 -7.83 -2.98
CA GLY A 119 20.66 -8.49 -3.73
C GLY A 119 20.77 -8.06 -5.19
N VAL A 120 20.25 -6.88 -5.56
CA VAL A 120 20.21 -6.38 -6.94
C VAL A 120 21.31 -5.35 -7.18
N GLN A 121 22.03 -5.46 -8.31
CA GLN A 121 23.07 -4.50 -8.69
C GLN A 121 22.48 -3.15 -9.15
N LEU A 122 23.24 -2.06 -9.01
CA LEU A 122 22.82 -0.74 -9.52
C LEU A 122 22.77 -0.76 -11.04
N ALA A 123 21.66 -0.32 -11.61
CA ALA A 123 21.61 0.11 -13.01
C ALA A 123 21.90 1.62 -13.12
N SER A 124 21.17 2.44 -12.35
CA SER A 124 21.32 3.90 -12.35
C SER A 124 20.79 4.53 -11.07
N THR A 125 21.22 5.77 -10.79
CA THR A 125 20.59 6.62 -9.78
C THR A 125 19.23 7.14 -10.27
N GLY A 126 18.27 7.36 -9.37
CA GLY A 126 16.91 7.76 -9.72
C GLY A 126 16.00 6.56 -10.02
N GLU A 127 14.74 6.83 -10.35
CA GLU A 127 13.79 5.79 -10.73
C GLU A 127 14.19 5.08 -12.03
N CYS A 128 13.73 3.84 -12.21
CA CYS A 128 13.94 3.13 -13.46
C CYS A 128 13.26 3.84 -14.63
N PRO A 129 13.88 3.85 -15.83
CA PRO A 129 13.24 4.39 -17.02
C PRO A 129 11.95 3.63 -17.33
N VAL A 130 10.81 4.32 -17.33
CA VAL A 130 9.57 3.77 -17.86
C VAL A 130 9.65 3.74 -19.38
N ILE A 131 9.76 2.54 -19.94
CA ILE A 131 9.74 2.27 -21.38
C ILE A 131 8.31 1.89 -21.75
N CYS A 132 7.69 2.67 -22.62
CA CYS A 132 6.37 2.38 -23.15
C CYS A 132 6.47 1.79 -24.55
N THR A 133 5.54 0.90 -24.88
CA THR A 133 5.37 0.44 -26.26
C THR A 133 4.80 1.57 -27.12
N GLU A 134 4.95 1.42 -28.44
CA GLU A 134 4.29 2.28 -29.44
C GLU A 134 2.91 1.75 -29.86
N GLU A 135 2.35 0.79 -29.11
CA GLU A 135 0.98 0.34 -29.31
C GLU A 135 0.00 1.49 -29.08
N TYR A 136 -1.00 1.61 -29.95
CA TYR A 136 -2.01 2.65 -29.88
C TYR A 136 -3.32 2.12 -29.30
N ASN A 137 -3.49 2.31 -27.98
CA ASN A 137 -4.71 2.01 -27.23
C ASN A 137 -5.05 3.24 -26.37
N PRO A 138 -5.63 4.29 -26.96
CA PRO A 138 -5.64 5.62 -26.38
C PRO A 138 -6.47 5.70 -25.10
N VAL A 139 -6.06 6.61 -24.21
CA VAL A 139 -6.78 6.97 -22.98
C VAL A 139 -6.82 8.49 -22.82
N CYS A 140 -7.93 9.00 -22.32
CA CYS A 140 -8.10 10.43 -22.06
C CYS A 140 -7.65 10.74 -20.63
N GLY A 141 -6.66 11.62 -20.50
CA GLY A 141 -6.16 12.10 -19.22
C GLY A 141 -7.07 13.15 -18.58
N ALA A 142 -6.93 13.32 -17.27
CA ALA A 142 -7.60 14.36 -16.48
C ALA A 142 -7.19 15.79 -16.87
N ASP A 143 -6.07 15.91 -17.56
CA ASP A 143 -5.55 17.13 -18.17
C ASP A 143 -6.16 17.44 -19.56
N GLY A 144 -7.07 16.58 -20.05
CA GLY A 144 -7.67 16.71 -21.38
C GLY A 144 -6.74 16.31 -22.53
N ILE A 145 -5.62 15.65 -22.24
CA ILE A 145 -4.68 15.15 -23.25
C ILE A 145 -4.98 13.69 -23.58
N THR A 146 -5.04 13.37 -24.87
CA THR A 146 -5.06 11.99 -25.34
C THR A 146 -3.66 11.39 -25.25
N TYR A 147 -3.51 10.35 -24.43
CA TYR A 147 -2.30 9.56 -24.35
C TYR A 147 -2.44 8.35 -25.26
N GLY A 148 -1.44 8.09 -26.11
CA GLY A 148 -1.51 6.99 -27.10
C GLY A 148 -1.64 5.60 -26.48
N ASN A 149 -1.24 5.43 -25.22
CA ASN A 149 -1.54 4.27 -24.40
C ASN A 149 -1.44 4.57 -22.90
N GLU A 150 -1.92 3.61 -22.12
CA GLU A 150 -1.93 3.64 -20.66
C GLU A 150 -0.54 3.85 -20.03
N CYS A 151 0.50 3.22 -20.57
CA CYS A 151 1.87 3.42 -20.08
C CYS A 151 2.31 4.88 -20.23
N LYS A 152 2.05 5.50 -21.40
CA LYS A 152 2.40 6.90 -21.67
C LYS A 152 1.65 7.85 -20.72
N ARG A 153 0.40 7.55 -20.38
CA ARG A 153 -0.38 8.29 -19.37
C ARG A 153 0.22 8.15 -17.96
N GLN A 154 0.48 6.92 -17.51
CA GLN A 154 1.06 6.66 -16.20
C GLN A 154 2.43 7.32 -16.03
N LYS A 155 3.26 7.29 -17.08
CA LYS A 155 4.55 7.99 -17.12
C LYS A 155 4.41 9.51 -16.95
N ALA A 156 3.31 10.09 -17.40
CA ALA A 156 3.00 11.52 -17.18
C ALA A 156 2.37 11.80 -15.80
N GLY A 157 2.01 10.76 -15.03
CA GLY A 157 1.40 10.92 -13.71
C GLY A 157 -0.01 11.50 -13.74
N VAL A 158 -0.75 11.30 -14.83
CA VAL A 158 -2.08 11.89 -15.05
C VAL A 158 -3.18 10.86 -14.85
N ASP A 159 -4.20 11.19 -14.06
CA ASP A 159 -5.38 10.32 -13.86
C ASP A 159 -6.19 10.12 -15.15
N VAL A 160 -6.89 8.99 -15.26
CA VAL A 160 -7.73 8.68 -16.43
C VAL A 160 -9.14 9.24 -16.24
N ILE A 161 -9.67 9.94 -17.25
CA ILE A 161 -11.08 10.36 -17.32
C ILE A 161 -11.91 9.33 -18.08
N SER A 162 -11.42 8.85 -19.22
CA SER A 162 -12.15 7.91 -20.06
C SER A 162 -11.22 7.03 -20.89
N GLN A 163 -11.75 5.87 -21.30
CA GLN A 163 -11.12 5.05 -22.32
C GLN A 163 -11.27 5.71 -23.69
N GLY A 164 -10.30 5.51 -24.57
CA GLY A 164 -10.25 6.15 -25.87
C GLY A 164 -9.64 7.56 -25.83
N GLU A 165 -9.69 8.24 -26.97
CA GLU A 165 -9.19 9.61 -27.08
C GLU A 165 -10.07 10.61 -26.31
N CYS A 166 -9.49 11.74 -25.89
CA CYS A 166 -10.25 12.82 -25.32
C CYS A 166 -11.25 13.40 -26.33
N PRO A 167 -12.46 13.81 -25.89
CA PRO A 167 -13.42 14.49 -26.75
C PRO A 167 -12.81 15.79 -27.30
N LYS A 168 -12.83 15.97 -28.62
CA LYS A 168 -12.36 17.21 -29.26
C LYS A 168 -13.15 18.43 -28.83
N CYS A 169 -14.46 18.24 -28.63
CA CYS A 169 -15.37 19.28 -28.22
C CYS A 169 -16.20 18.82 -27.02
N PRO A 170 -16.61 19.74 -26.15
CA PRO A 170 -17.57 19.43 -25.09
C PRO A 170 -18.86 18.88 -25.67
N SER A 171 -19.51 17.97 -24.95
CA SER A 171 -20.83 17.43 -25.31
C SER A 171 -21.99 18.39 -25.01
N THR A 172 -21.71 19.67 -24.77
CA THR A 172 -22.72 20.69 -24.49
C THR A 172 -23.55 20.95 -25.76
N MET A 173 -24.87 20.82 -25.67
CA MET A 173 -25.76 21.07 -26.81
C MET A 173 -26.26 22.52 -26.80
N ASN A 174 -25.56 23.38 -27.54
CA ASN A 174 -25.90 24.78 -27.77
C ASN A 174 -25.88 25.02 -29.29
N PRO A 175 -26.91 24.56 -30.02
CA PRO A 175 -26.83 24.45 -31.48
C PRO A 175 -26.58 25.80 -32.15
N VAL A 176 -25.82 25.79 -33.24
CA VAL A 176 -25.50 26.98 -34.05
C VAL A 176 -25.69 26.70 -35.53
N CYS A 177 -26.15 27.70 -36.29
CA CYS A 177 -26.31 27.60 -37.74
C CYS A 177 -25.06 28.13 -38.45
N GLY A 178 -24.44 27.28 -39.26
CA GLY A 178 -23.29 27.62 -40.10
C GLY A 178 -23.68 28.36 -41.37
N ALA A 179 -22.76 29.13 -41.94
CA ALA A 179 -22.93 29.81 -43.22
C ALA A 179 -23.14 28.83 -44.41
N ASP A 180 -22.85 27.54 -44.21
CA ASP A 180 -23.10 26.45 -45.15
C ASP A 180 -24.54 25.89 -45.05
N GLY A 181 -25.37 26.42 -44.15
CA GLY A 181 -26.74 25.99 -43.92
C GLY A 181 -26.88 24.72 -43.07
N LYS A 182 -25.80 24.24 -42.43
CA LYS A 182 -25.85 23.10 -41.50
C LYS A 182 -25.92 23.55 -40.05
N THR A 183 -26.64 22.76 -39.25
CA THR A 183 -26.67 22.93 -37.79
C THR A 183 -25.54 22.13 -37.16
N TYR A 184 -24.81 22.76 -36.26
CA TYR A 184 -23.74 22.13 -35.47
C TYR A 184 -24.17 22.09 -34.00
N ASP A 185 -23.77 21.04 -33.28
CA ASP A 185 -24.16 20.81 -31.87
C ASP A 185 -23.76 21.96 -30.93
N ASN A 186 -22.62 22.60 -31.20
CA ASN A 186 -22.14 23.80 -30.53
C ASN A 186 -21.07 24.55 -31.34
N ASP A 187 -20.67 25.72 -30.84
CA ASP A 187 -19.61 26.56 -31.44
C ASP A 187 -18.28 25.81 -31.66
N CYS A 188 -17.94 24.85 -30.79
CA CYS A 188 -16.70 24.07 -30.94
C CYS A 188 -16.78 23.19 -32.19
N TRP A 189 -17.87 22.45 -32.37
CA TRP A 189 -18.07 21.61 -33.55
C TRP A 189 -18.17 22.42 -34.86
N LEU A 190 -18.76 23.62 -34.81
CA LEU A 190 -18.77 24.54 -35.95
C LEU A 190 -17.35 25.01 -36.32
N LYS A 191 -16.55 25.37 -35.31
CA LYS A 191 -15.15 25.80 -35.50
C LYS A 191 -14.26 24.67 -35.99
N GLU A 192 -14.42 23.45 -35.45
CA GLU A 192 -13.69 22.25 -35.89
C GLU A 192 -13.99 21.93 -37.36
N ALA A 193 -15.21 22.18 -37.82
CA ALA A 193 -15.58 22.06 -39.24
C ALA A 193 -15.06 23.22 -40.12
N GLY A 194 -14.46 24.26 -39.54
CA GLY A 194 -13.94 25.43 -40.26
C GLY A 194 -15.03 26.31 -40.88
N ILE A 195 -16.27 26.25 -40.36
CA ILE A 195 -17.41 27.00 -40.90
C ILE A 195 -17.61 28.30 -40.12
N VAL A 196 -17.97 29.38 -40.81
CA VAL A 196 -18.32 30.66 -40.19
C VAL A 196 -19.72 30.56 -39.59
N LYS A 197 -19.88 30.98 -38.33
CA LYS A 197 -21.19 31.04 -37.68
C LYS A 197 -22.07 32.10 -38.33
N GLN A 198 -23.31 31.74 -38.68
CA GLN A 198 -24.32 32.66 -39.17
C GLN A 198 -25.15 33.24 -38.03
N TYR A 199 -25.73 32.38 -37.18
CA TYR A 199 -26.47 32.76 -35.96
C TYR A 199 -26.56 31.59 -34.97
N ASP A 200 -26.90 31.89 -33.72
CA ASP A 200 -27.15 30.88 -32.69
C ASP A 200 -28.53 30.22 -32.88
N GLY A 201 -28.62 28.91 -32.66
CA GLY A 201 -29.80 28.09 -32.90
C GLY A 201 -29.66 27.17 -34.12
N VAL A 202 -30.69 26.36 -34.36
CA VAL A 202 -30.73 25.45 -35.52
C VAL A 202 -30.97 26.23 -36.81
N CYS A 203 -30.46 25.73 -37.94
CA CYS A 203 -30.74 26.32 -39.24
C CYS A 203 -32.21 26.19 -39.60
N LEU A 204 -32.81 27.29 -40.01
CA LEU A 204 -34.17 27.32 -40.55
C LEU A 204 -34.15 26.86 -42.01
N ALA A 205 -34.95 25.85 -42.35
CA ALA A 205 -35.12 25.40 -43.73
C ALA A 205 -35.59 26.58 -44.60
N LYS A 206 -34.92 26.79 -45.74
CA LYS A 206 -35.38 27.70 -46.79
C LYS A 206 -36.37 27.02 -47.70
#